data_AF-A0A1S6HXC2-F1
#
_entry.id   AF-A0A1S6HXC2-F1
#
_cell.length_a   1.000
_cell.length_b   1.000
_cell.length_c   1.000
_cell.angle_alpha   90.00
_cell.angle_beta   90.00
_cell.angle_gamma   90.00
#
_symmetry.space_group_name_H-M   'P 1'
#
loop_
_entity.id
_entity.type
_entity.pdbx_description
1 polymer ?
#
loop_
_entity_poly.entity_id
_entity_poly.type
_entity_poly.pdbx_seq_one_letter_code
_entity_poly.pdbx_strand_id
1 'polypeptide(L)'
;MLRQLLSAGGRFHLYIIAFLIIAIVLLGVSLSLVRSEVAIKESEIETLSLAKAVLQTDLNFMAENVRKAEVEKERLRQEAQRISVLNIENYQAKNEIETAFYQLSKQLDRLRDSNDEQVNDWANTPLPIDAARLLKQAANCASSVHHSDRICITSKGND
;
A
#
# COMPACT_ATOMS: atom_id res chain seq x y z
N MET A 1 45.27 22.34 -93.14
CA MET A 1 44.56 21.22 -92.48
C MET A 1 44.95 20.96 -91.01
N LEU A 2 45.86 21.73 -90.39
CA LEU A 2 46.19 21.57 -88.95
C LEU A 2 45.38 22.48 -88.00
N ARG A 3 44.76 23.56 -88.51
CA ARG A 3 43.94 24.48 -87.70
C ARG A 3 42.55 23.94 -87.34
N GLN A 4 42.06 22.91 -88.04
CA GLN A 4 40.77 22.27 -87.75
C GLN A 4 40.87 21.14 -86.70
N LEU A 5 42.08 20.65 -86.40
CA LEU A 5 42.33 19.65 -85.35
C LEU A 5 42.42 20.28 -83.95
N LEU A 6 42.90 21.53 -83.84
CA LEU A 6 42.97 22.27 -82.57
C LEU A 6 41.61 22.85 -82.12
N SER A 7 40.67 23.09 -83.03
CA SER A 7 39.31 23.53 -82.69
C SER A 7 38.38 22.39 -82.23
N ALA A 8 38.75 21.13 -82.50
CA ALA A 8 38.00 19.95 -82.08
C ALA A 8 38.26 19.58 -80.61
N GLY A 9 39.49 19.78 -80.11
CA GLY A 9 39.86 19.52 -78.72
C GLY A 9 39.21 20.50 -77.72
N GLY A 10 39.07 21.79 -78.08
CA GLY A 10 38.47 22.81 -77.20
C GLY A 10 36.99 22.55 -76.88
N ARG A 11 36.21 22.05 -77.85
CA ARG A 11 34.81 21.66 -77.63
C ARG A 11 34.70 20.40 -76.78
N PHE A 12 35.58 19.42 -76.98
CA PHE A 12 35.63 18.19 -76.17
C PHE A 12 35.98 18.48 -74.70
N HIS A 13 36.94 19.36 -74.44
CA HIS A 13 37.25 19.82 -73.08
C HIS A 13 36.07 20.54 -72.42
N LEU A 14 35.31 21.35 -73.16
CA LEU A 14 34.09 21.99 -72.64
C LEU A 14 33.00 20.98 -72.28
N TYR A 15 32.81 19.91 -73.06
CA TYR A 15 31.87 18.84 -72.73
C TYR A 15 32.30 18.06 -71.47
N ILE A 16 33.60 17.78 -71.32
CA ILE A 16 34.13 17.12 -70.12
C ILE A 16 33.92 18.00 -68.88
N ILE A 17 34.23 19.30 -68.97
CA ILE A 17 34.05 20.24 -67.86
C ILE A 17 32.57 20.35 -67.49
N ALA A 18 31.67 20.47 -68.47
CA ALA A 18 30.23 20.51 -68.24
C ALA A 18 29.72 19.22 -67.56
N PHE A 19 30.18 18.05 -68.00
CA PHE A 19 29.84 16.77 -67.38
C PHE A 19 30.35 16.67 -65.94
N LEU A 20 31.57 17.14 -65.67
CA LEU A 20 32.17 17.15 -64.32
C LEU A 20 31.38 18.06 -63.37
N ILE A 21 30.93 19.23 -63.83
CA ILE A 21 30.08 20.14 -63.06
C ILE A 21 28.74 19.46 -62.72
N ILE A 22 28.11 18.81 -63.70
CA ILE A 22 26.85 18.07 -63.46
C ILE A 22 27.06 16.93 -62.45
N ALA A 23 28.16 16.19 -62.57
CA ALA A 23 28.50 15.12 -61.62
C ALA A 23 28.70 15.65 -60.20
N ILE A 24 29.39 16.79 -60.03
CA ILE A 24 29.59 17.43 -58.71
C ILE A 24 28.26 17.89 -58.12
N VAL A 25 27.37 18.49 -58.93
CA VAL A 25 26.04 18.92 -58.47
C VAL A 25 25.20 17.71 -58.04
N LEU A 26 25.17 16.64 -58.82
CA LEU A 26 24.44 15.41 -58.48
C LEU A 26 24.97 14.77 -57.19
N LEU A 27 26.29 14.71 -57.01
CA LEU A 27 26.92 14.22 -55.77
C LEU A 27 26.59 15.10 -54.57
N GLY A 28 26.56 16.42 -54.75
CA GLY A 28 26.19 17.38 -53.69
C GLY A 28 24.74 17.21 -53.24
N VAL A 29 23.82 16.98 -54.19
CA VAL A 29 22.41 16.71 -53.89
C VAL A 29 22.26 15.37 -53.18
N SER A 30 22.91 14.29 -53.65
CA SER A 30 22.82 12.98 -53.00
C SER A 30 23.37 13.00 -51.58
N LEU A 31 24.48 13.71 -51.34
CA LEU A 31 25.06 13.83 -49.99
C LEU A 31 24.14 14.59 -49.04
N SER A 32 23.44 15.61 -49.54
CA SER A 32 22.50 16.41 -48.75
C SER A 32 21.28 15.58 -48.33
N LEU A 33 20.74 14.77 -49.25
CA LEU A 33 19.63 13.86 -48.96
C LEU A 33 20.03 12.80 -47.91
N VAL A 34 21.19 12.16 -48.09
CA VAL A 34 21.70 11.16 -47.13
C VAL A 34 21.92 11.79 -45.75
N ARG A 35 22.48 13.00 -45.66
CA ARG A 35 22.63 13.70 -44.38
C ARG A 35 21.30 13.97 -43.70
N SER A 36 20.27 14.36 -44.45
CA SER A 36 18.94 14.61 -43.90
C SER A 36 18.29 13.33 -43.36
N GLU A 37 18.43 12.21 -44.09
CA GLU A 37 17.89 10.92 -43.68
C GLU A 37 18.62 10.37 -42.44
N VAL A 38 19.96 10.53 -42.38
CA VAL A 38 20.76 10.17 -41.20
C VAL A 38 20.33 11.00 -39.98
N ALA A 39 20.14 12.32 -40.13
CA ALA A 39 19.71 13.18 -39.03
C ALA A 39 18.31 12.82 -38.51
N ILE A 40 17.38 12.47 -39.42
CA ILE A 40 16.05 11.99 -39.03
C ILE A 40 16.18 10.67 -38.25
N LYS A 41 16.95 9.71 -38.75
CA LYS A 41 17.13 8.41 -38.10
C LYS A 41 17.83 8.53 -36.74
N GLU A 42 18.78 9.45 -36.60
CA GLU A 42 19.44 9.75 -35.33
C GLU A 42 18.42 10.29 -34.32
N SER A 43 17.56 11.23 -34.72
CA SER A 43 16.49 11.73 -33.86
C SER A 43 15.45 10.66 -33.48
N GLU A 44 15.11 9.75 -34.40
CA GLU A 44 14.25 8.60 -34.12
C GLU A 44 14.90 7.65 -33.10
N ILE A 45 16.20 7.40 -33.22
CA ILE A 45 16.95 6.57 -32.26
C ILE A 45 16.99 7.22 -30.88
N GLU A 46 17.26 8.52 -30.80
CA GLU A 46 17.26 9.25 -29.54
C GLU A 46 15.89 9.20 -28.86
N THR A 47 14.81 9.46 -29.60
CA THR A 47 13.44 9.40 -29.06
C THR A 47 13.04 8.00 -28.60
N LEU A 48 13.37 6.95 -29.36
CA LEU A 48 13.14 5.57 -28.93
C LEU A 48 13.98 5.21 -27.70
N SER A 49 15.21 5.70 -27.61
CA SER A 49 16.08 5.45 -26.46
C SER A 49 15.52 6.08 -25.18
N LEU A 50 14.98 7.29 -25.29
CA LEU A 50 14.30 7.99 -24.19
C LEU A 50 13.02 7.26 -23.79
N ALA A 51 12.19 6.87 -24.75
CA ALA A 51 10.96 6.12 -24.49
C ALA A 51 11.25 4.79 -23.79
N LYS A 52 12.33 4.08 -24.20
CA LYS A 52 12.78 2.86 -23.54
C LYS A 52 13.24 3.13 -22.09
N ALA A 53 13.98 4.21 -21.84
CA ALA A 53 14.43 4.56 -20.51
C ALA A 53 13.25 4.90 -19.58
N VAL A 54 12.24 5.62 -20.08
CA VAL A 54 10.99 5.89 -19.35
C VAL A 54 10.26 4.58 -19.03
N LEU A 55 10.07 3.71 -20.03
CA LEU A 55 9.41 2.41 -19.82
C LEU A 55 10.15 1.54 -18.80
N GLN A 56 11.48 1.52 -18.82
CA GLN A 56 12.27 0.79 -17.83
C GLN A 56 12.11 1.37 -16.42
N THR A 57 12.03 2.69 -16.31
CA THR A 57 11.81 3.38 -15.04
C THR A 57 10.42 3.05 -14.48
N ASP A 58 9.39 3.11 -15.33
CA ASP A 58 8.02 2.75 -14.96
C ASP A 58 7.91 1.28 -14.56
N LEU A 59 8.56 0.37 -15.30
CA LEU A 59 8.59 -1.06 -14.94
C LEU A 59 9.26 -1.29 -13.58
N ASN A 60 10.38 -0.63 -13.32
CA ASN A 60 11.07 -0.73 -12.03
C ASN A 60 10.20 -0.18 -10.89
N PHE A 61 9.52 0.95 -11.13
CA PHE A 61 8.60 1.55 -10.16
C PHE A 61 7.41 0.63 -9.87
N MET A 62 6.80 0.06 -10.90
CA MET A 62 5.69 -0.89 -10.74
C MET A 62 6.13 -2.17 -10.04
N ALA A 63 7.29 -2.72 -10.38
CA ALA A 63 7.84 -3.90 -9.71
C ALA A 63 8.05 -3.65 -8.20
N GLU A 64 8.57 -2.48 -7.84
CA GLU A 64 8.76 -2.11 -6.43
C GLU A 64 7.43 -1.90 -5.69
N ASN A 65 6.43 -1.32 -6.35
CA ASN A 65 5.10 -1.18 -5.76
C ASN A 65 4.40 -2.52 -5.56
N VAL A 66 4.51 -3.43 -6.53
CA VAL A 66 3.99 -4.81 -6.39
C VAL A 66 4.66 -5.51 -5.21
N ARG A 67 5.99 -5.42 -5.09
CA ARG A 67 6.72 -5.99 -3.96
C ARG A 67 6.26 -5.43 -2.62
N LYS A 68 6.05 -4.12 -2.53
CA LYS A 68 5.52 -3.48 -1.31
C LYS A 68 4.11 -3.97 -0.98
N ALA A 69 3.23 -4.04 -1.99
CA ALA A 69 1.87 -4.51 -1.83
C ALA A 69 1.81 -5.99 -1.39
N GLU A 70 2.71 -6.85 -1.88
CA GLU A 70 2.81 -8.24 -1.44
C GLU A 70 3.22 -8.35 0.04
N VAL A 71 4.20 -7.55 0.47
CA VAL A 71 4.62 -7.49 1.89
C VAL A 71 3.47 -7.01 2.78
N GLU A 72 2.76 -5.96 2.36
CA GLU A 72 1.62 -5.43 3.11
C GLU A 72 0.46 -6.43 3.19
N LYS A 73 0.17 -7.12 2.09
CA LYS A 73 -0.83 -8.20 2.04
C LYS A 73 -0.51 -9.30 3.04
N GLU A 74 0.74 -9.74 3.11
CA GLU A 74 1.15 -10.78 4.05
C GLU A 74 1.04 -10.30 5.50
N ARG A 75 1.45 -9.05 5.78
CA ARG A 75 1.27 -8.43 7.10
C ARG A 75 -0.21 -8.39 7.52
N LEU A 76 -1.08 -7.93 6.62
CA LEU A 76 -2.53 -7.85 6.89
C LEU A 76 -3.14 -9.25 7.11
N ARG A 77 -2.66 -10.26 6.39
CA ARG A 77 -3.09 -11.65 6.59
C ARG A 77 -2.75 -12.15 7.99
N GLN A 78 -1.54 -11.87 8.47
CA GLN A 78 -1.10 -12.24 9.82
C GLN A 78 -1.85 -11.47 10.91
N GLU A 79 -2.18 -10.20 10.67
CA GLU A 79 -2.99 -9.38 11.58
C GLU A 79 -4.43 -9.89 11.66
N ALA A 80 -5.05 -10.21 10.52
CA ALA A 80 -6.38 -10.80 10.47
C ALA A 80 -6.45 -12.14 11.21
N GLN A 81 -5.42 -12.99 11.08
CA GLN A 81 -5.34 -14.24 11.85
C GLN A 81 -5.28 -13.99 13.36
N ARG A 82 -4.45 -13.04 13.80
CA ARG A 82 -4.37 -12.68 15.23
C ARG A 82 -5.69 -12.14 15.77
N ILE A 83 -6.35 -11.26 15.02
CA ILE A 83 -7.67 -10.73 15.39
C ILE A 83 -8.70 -11.86 15.46
N SER A 84 -8.67 -12.82 14.52
CA SER A 84 -9.56 -13.97 14.54
C SER A 84 -9.40 -14.81 15.81
N VAL A 85 -8.16 -15.08 16.24
CA VAL A 85 -7.89 -15.82 17.48
C VAL A 85 -8.41 -15.05 18.69
N LEU A 86 -8.08 -13.77 18.80
CA LEU A 86 -8.56 -12.90 19.88
C LEU A 86 -10.09 -12.83 19.93
N ASN A 87 -10.77 -12.84 18.77
CA ASN A 87 -12.22 -12.82 18.73
C ASN A 87 -12.84 -14.13 19.23
N ILE A 88 -12.24 -15.28 18.91
CA ILE A 88 -12.66 -16.58 19.42
C ILE A 88 -12.49 -16.63 20.94
N GLU A 89 -11.33 -16.20 21.46
CA GLU A 89 -11.06 -16.13 22.91
C GLU A 89 -12.05 -15.19 23.60
N ASN A 90 -12.33 -14.02 23.01
CA ASN A 90 -13.30 -13.07 23.55
C ASN A 90 -14.72 -13.66 23.61
N TYR A 91 -15.12 -14.39 22.58
CA TYR A 91 -16.41 -15.07 22.55
C TYR A 91 -16.52 -16.13 23.64
N GLN A 92 -15.47 -16.94 23.83
CA GLN A 92 -15.42 -17.95 24.90
C GLN A 92 -15.50 -17.29 26.28
N ALA A 93 -14.69 -16.26 26.54
CA ALA A 93 -14.71 -15.54 27.81
C ALA A 93 -16.08 -14.89 28.10
N LYS A 94 -16.75 -14.34 27.08
CA LYS A 94 -18.11 -13.80 27.24
C LYS A 94 -19.11 -14.88 27.61
N ASN A 95 -19.04 -16.03 26.96
CA ASN A 95 -19.92 -17.16 27.25
C ASN A 95 -19.69 -17.69 28.68
N GLU A 96 -18.44 -17.76 29.13
CA GLU A 96 -18.12 -18.12 30.53
C GLU A 96 -18.73 -17.12 31.53
N ILE A 97 -18.60 -15.81 31.27
CA ILE A 97 -19.21 -14.77 32.12
C ILE A 97 -20.73 -14.88 32.13
N GLU A 98 -21.36 -15.10 30.97
CA GLU A 98 -22.81 -15.22 30.85
C GLU A 98 -23.34 -16.45 31.59
N THR A 99 -22.68 -17.60 31.46
CA THR A 99 -23.04 -18.81 32.19
C THR A 99 -22.87 -18.67 33.70
N ALA A 100 -21.78 -18.05 34.15
CA ALA A 100 -21.55 -17.75 35.57
C ALA A 100 -22.61 -16.79 36.11
N PHE A 101 -22.96 -15.74 35.35
CA PHE A 101 -24.02 -14.81 35.70
C PHE A 101 -25.38 -15.51 35.83
N TYR A 102 -25.73 -16.37 34.87
CA TYR A 102 -26.98 -17.13 34.92
C TYR A 102 -27.04 -18.06 36.13
N GLN A 103 -25.95 -18.74 36.46
CA GLN A 103 -25.87 -19.59 37.65
C GLN A 103 -26.03 -18.77 38.94
N LEU A 104 -25.37 -17.61 39.03
CA LEU A 104 -25.47 -16.71 40.19
C LEU A 104 -26.89 -16.15 40.33
N SER A 105 -27.52 -15.74 39.23
CA SER A 105 -28.91 -15.27 39.21
C SER A 105 -29.84 -16.36 39.75
N LYS A 106 -29.69 -17.60 39.28
CA LYS A 106 -30.50 -18.73 39.75
C LYS A 106 -30.30 -19.03 41.23
N GLN A 107 -29.09 -18.85 41.76
CA GLN A 107 -28.83 -18.97 43.20
C GLN A 107 -29.48 -17.84 43.98
N LEU A 108 -29.41 -16.61 43.47
CA LEU A 108 -30.07 -15.46 44.07
C LEU A 108 -31.60 -15.64 44.10
N ASP A 109 -32.20 -16.11 43.00
CA ASP A 109 -33.63 -16.39 42.94
C ASP A 109 -34.06 -17.42 43.99
N ARG A 110 -33.26 -18.47 44.20
CA ARG A 110 -33.50 -19.45 45.29
C ARG A 110 -33.45 -18.83 46.68
N LEU A 111 -32.58 -17.85 46.91
CA LEU A 111 -32.52 -17.12 48.18
C LEU A 111 -33.73 -16.21 48.36
N ARG A 112 -34.19 -15.58 47.28
CA ARG A 112 -35.39 -14.73 47.25
C ARG A 112 -36.69 -15.51 47.43
N ASP A 113 -36.70 -16.78 47.04
CA ASP A 113 -37.82 -17.72 47.22
C ASP A 113 -37.62 -18.63 48.45
N SER A 114 -36.66 -18.32 49.33
CA SER A 114 -36.40 -19.12 50.53
C SER A 114 -37.59 -19.11 51.50
N ASN A 115 -37.83 -20.24 52.16
CA ASN A 115 -38.84 -20.38 53.22
C ASN A 115 -38.42 -19.72 54.55
N ASP A 116 -37.14 -19.33 54.67
CA ASP A 116 -36.64 -18.57 55.81
C ASP A 116 -36.94 -17.08 55.60
N GLU A 117 -37.80 -16.51 56.44
CA GLU A 117 -38.27 -15.13 56.36
C GLU A 117 -37.12 -14.12 56.45
N GLN A 118 -36.08 -14.40 57.25
CA GLN A 118 -34.93 -13.50 57.37
C GLN A 118 -34.08 -13.50 56.09
N VAL A 119 -33.89 -14.67 55.49
CA VAL A 119 -33.14 -14.82 54.23
C VAL A 119 -33.91 -14.21 53.07
N ASN A 120 -35.23 -14.40 53.05
CA ASN A 120 -36.13 -13.84 52.04
C ASN A 120 -36.10 -12.30 52.07
N ASP A 121 -36.27 -11.70 53.26
CA ASP A 121 -36.30 -10.25 53.45
C ASP A 121 -34.96 -9.61 53.07
N TRP A 122 -33.85 -10.21 53.51
CA TRP A 122 -32.51 -9.75 53.12
C TRP A 122 -32.29 -9.82 51.60
N ALA A 123 -32.65 -10.93 50.95
CA ALA A 123 -32.43 -11.13 49.52
C ALA A 123 -33.30 -10.22 48.64
N ASN A 124 -34.47 -9.82 49.14
CA ASN A 124 -35.38 -8.90 48.45
C ASN A 124 -35.17 -7.43 48.80
N THR A 125 -34.33 -7.13 49.79
CA THR A 125 -33.98 -5.75 50.15
C THR A 125 -33.18 -5.09 49.01
N PRO A 126 -33.61 -3.92 48.51
CA PRO A 126 -32.90 -3.23 47.43
C PRO A 126 -31.50 -2.79 47.87
N LEU A 127 -30.52 -3.01 47.01
CA LEU A 127 -29.15 -2.61 47.27
C LEU A 127 -29.06 -1.06 47.36
N PRO A 128 -28.45 -0.49 48.41
CA PRO A 128 -28.24 0.95 48.49
C PRO A 128 -27.48 1.48 47.27
N ILE A 129 -27.90 2.65 46.76
CA ILE A 129 -27.32 3.26 45.55
C ILE A 129 -25.80 3.43 45.65
N ASP A 130 -25.28 3.77 46.83
CA ASP A 130 -23.85 3.97 47.04
C ASP A 130 -23.06 2.66 46.97
N ALA A 131 -23.62 1.55 47.46
CA ALA A 131 -23.01 0.22 47.31
C ALA A 131 -22.96 -0.21 45.84
N ALA A 132 -24.05 0.03 45.09
CA ALA A 132 -24.07 -0.24 43.65
C ALA A 132 -23.04 0.61 42.88
N ARG A 133 -22.87 1.89 43.26
CA ARG A 133 -21.87 2.78 42.66
C ARG A 133 -20.44 2.29 42.93
N LEU A 134 -20.16 1.85 44.17
CA LEU A 134 -18.85 1.30 44.53
C LEU A 134 -18.53 0.00 43.79
N LEU A 135 -19.49 -0.91 43.65
CA LEU A 135 -19.30 -2.14 42.88
C LEU A 135 -19.01 -1.85 41.40
N LYS A 136 -19.73 -0.90 40.81
CA LYS A 136 -19.47 -0.45 39.44
C LYS A 136 -18.07 0.16 39.29
N GLN A 137 -17.65 0.96 40.25
CA GLN A 137 -16.31 1.56 40.26
C GLN A 137 -15.22 0.50 40.44
N ALA A 138 -15.41 -0.46 41.35
CA ALA A 138 -14.48 -1.57 41.54
C ALA A 138 -14.35 -2.42 40.26
N ALA A 139 -15.48 -2.72 39.58
CA ALA A 139 -15.49 -3.40 38.30
C ALA A 139 -14.75 -2.61 37.21
N ASN A 140 -14.94 -1.29 37.15
CA ASN A 140 -14.17 -0.43 36.25
C ASN A 140 -12.68 -0.50 36.55
N CYS A 141 -12.28 -0.45 37.82
CA CYS A 141 -10.87 -0.51 38.22
C CYS A 141 -10.21 -1.88 38.02
N ALA A 142 -10.99 -2.95 37.97
CA ALA A 142 -10.51 -4.29 37.64
C ALA A 142 -10.27 -4.48 36.13
N SER A 143 -10.80 -3.59 35.28
CA SER A 143 -10.51 -3.59 33.85
C SER A 143 -9.07 -3.15 33.58
N SER A 144 -8.35 -3.90 32.74
CA SER A 144 -6.96 -3.58 32.37
C SER A 144 -6.80 -2.19 31.72
N VAL A 145 -7.87 -1.66 31.12
CA VAL A 145 -7.89 -0.35 30.46
C VAL A 145 -7.93 0.80 31.46
N HIS A 146 -8.60 0.59 32.60
CA HIS A 146 -8.88 1.64 33.59
C HIS A 146 -8.12 1.44 34.91
N HIS A 147 -7.30 0.39 35.01
CA HIS A 147 -6.48 0.09 36.19
C HIS A 147 -5.55 1.25 36.59
N SER A 148 -5.10 2.07 35.63
CA SER A 148 -4.25 3.23 35.85
C SER A 148 -5.01 4.54 36.14
N ASP A 149 -6.35 4.51 36.15
CA ASP A 149 -7.14 5.72 36.41
C ASP A 149 -6.89 6.19 37.84
N ARG A 150 -6.75 7.52 38.03
CA ARG A 150 -6.44 8.15 39.32
C ARG A 150 -7.43 7.78 40.45
N ILE A 151 -8.61 7.33 40.07
CA ILE A 151 -9.74 6.95 40.92
C ILE A 151 -9.62 5.49 41.40
N CYS A 152 -8.79 4.68 40.72
CA CYS A 152 -8.48 3.31 41.05
C CYS A 152 -7.25 3.30 41.96
N ILE A 153 -7.47 3.37 43.27
CA ILE A 153 -6.39 3.28 44.25
C ILE A 153 -5.84 1.86 44.16
N THR A 154 -4.63 1.71 43.62
CA THR A 154 -3.89 0.46 43.74
C THR A 154 -3.60 0.25 45.22
N SER A 155 -4.37 -0.62 45.85
CA SER A 155 -3.94 -1.28 47.06
C SER A 155 -2.67 -2.06 46.70
N LYS A 156 -1.50 -1.44 46.89
CA LYS A 156 -0.25 -2.19 47.04
C LYS A 156 -0.44 -3.04 48.28
N GLY A 157 -0.92 -4.27 48.08
CA GLY A 157 -0.73 -5.35 49.03
C GLY A 157 0.78 -5.52 49.16
N ASN A 158 1.29 -5.23 50.34
CA ASN A 158 2.65 -5.58 50.70
C ASN A 158 2.62 -7.06 51.09
N ASP A 159 2.71 -7.94 50.08
CA ASP A 159 2.98 -9.36 50.28
C ASP A 159 4.46 -9.62 49.95
#